data_AF-A0A6B3HMP6-F1
#
_entry.id   AF-A0A6B3HMP6-F1
#
_cell.length_a   1.000
_cell.length_b   1.000
_cell.length_c   1.000
_cell.angle_alpha   90.00
_cell.angle_beta   90.00
_cell.angle_gamma   90.00
#
_symmetry.space_group_name_H-M   'P 1'
#
loop_
_entity.id
_entity.type
_entity.pdbx_description
1 polymer ?
#
loop_
_entity_poly.entity_id
_entity_poly.type
_entity_poly.pdbx_seq_one_letter_code
_entity_poly.pdbx_strand_id
1 'polypeptide(L)'
;LVRRGPAATTGAKGTPSAAAALRHRLDTAADAPERELILRELVLAQAAEVLGHTDSGALSATAPFLSVGFDSLTAVELRNRL
;
A
#
# COMPACT_ATOMS: atom_id res chain seq x y z
N LEU A 1 7.47 24.80 -45.19
CA LEU A 1 7.93 25.61 -44.03
C LEU A 1 7.59 24.87 -42.73
N VAL A 2 8.53 24.08 -42.23
CA VAL A 2 8.47 23.47 -40.89
C VAL A 2 8.83 24.54 -39.87
N ARG A 3 8.00 24.80 -38.85
CA ARG A 3 8.35 25.12 -37.44
C ARG A 3 7.10 25.23 -36.54
N ARG A 4 6.94 24.27 -35.62
CA ARG A 4 6.26 24.41 -34.32
C ARG A 4 6.80 23.23 -33.48
N GLY A 5 7.94 23.39 -32.81
CA GLY A 5 8.05 24.06 -31.51
C GLY A 5 7.55 23.10 -30.42
N PRO A 6 8.42 22.46 -29.62
CA PRO A 6 7.97 21.53 -28.60
C PRO A 6 7.21 22.32 -27.54
N ALA A 7 5.90 22.04 -27.41
CA ALA A 7 5.12 22.57 -26.31
C ALA A 7 5.72 22.05 -25.00
N ALA A 8 6.04 23.00 -24.13
CA ALA A 8 6.65 22.78 -22.83
C ALA A 8 5.96 21.63 -22.08
N THR A 9 6.73 20.60 -21.74
CA THR A 9 6.36 19.67 -20.68
C THR A 9 6.48 20.43 -19.37
N THR A 10 5.44 21.15 -18.97
CA THR A 10 5.31 21.65 -17.61
C THR A 10 5.39 20.44 -16.70
N GLY A 11 6.51 20.31 -15.98
CA GLY A 11 6.73 19.23 -15.04
C GLY A 11 5.63 19.23 -13.99
N ALA A 12 4.64 18.37 -14.19
CA ALA A 12 3.78 17.95 -13.11
C ALA A 12 4.73 17.32 -12.09
N LYS A 13 4.96 18.00 -10.96
CA LYS A 13 5.42 17.33 -9.75
C LYS A 13 4.31 16.33 -9.41
N GLY A 14 4.41 15.14 -10.00
CA GLY A 14 3.44 14.08 -9.81
C GLY A 14 3.36 13.77 -8.32
N THR A 15 2.14 13.57 -7.82
CA THR A 15 1.94 12.99 -6.50
C THR A 15 2.84 11.76 -6.39
N PRO A 16 3.65 11.63 -5.33
CA PRO A 16 4.50 10.46 -5.16
C PRO A 16 3.62 9.21 -5.26
N SER A 17 4.08 8.21 -6.01
CA SER A 17 3.38 6.92 -6.07
C SER A 17 3.24 6.37 -4.65
N ALA A 18 2.21 5.56 -4.40
CA ALA A 18 2.01 4.93 -3.09
C ALA A 18 3.29 4.20 -2.61
N ALA A 19 4.00 3.54 -3.52
CA ALA A 19 5.28 2.89 -3.25
C ALA A 19 6.41 3.88 -2.87
N ALA A 20 6.43 5.08 -3.45
CA ALA A 20 7.41 6.11 -3.09
C ALA A 20 7.08 6.72 -1.71
N ALA A 21 5.80 6.95 -1.41
CA ALA A 21 5.35 7.41 -0.11
C ALA A 21 5.63 6.37 1.00
N LEU A 22 5.40 5.08 0.74
CA LEU A 22 5.74 4.00 1.66
C LEU A 22 7.25 3.93 1.93
N ARG A 23 8.08 3.97 0.88
CA ARG A 23 9.54 4.01 1.04
C ARG A 23 9.98 5.16 1.92
N HIS A 24 9.49 6.37 1.63
CA HIS A 24 9.78 7.53 2.46
C HIS A 24 9.39 7.31 3.92
N ARG A 25 8.18 6.80 4.21
CA ARG A 25 7.75 6.51 5.59
C ARG A 25 8.70 5.53 6.30
N LEU A 26 9.12 4.47 5.61
CA LEU A 26 10.05 3.47 6.15
C LEU A 26 11.46 4.03 6.37
N ASP A 27 11.94 4.89 5.47
CA ASP A 27 13.25 5.54 5.59
C ASP A 27 13.28 6.57 6.74
N THR A 28 12.14 7.19 7.05
CA THR A 28 12.01 8.16 8.14
C THR A 28 11.69 7.55 9.51
N ALA A 29 11.38 6.25 9.58
CA ALA A 29 11.06 5.58 10.83
C ALA A 29 12.30 5.53 11.75
N ALA A 30 12.11 5.84 13.03
CA ALA A 30 13.17 5.99 14.02
C ALA A 30 13.83 4.65 14.37
N ASP A 31 13.07 3.56 14.38
CA ASP A 31 13.55 2.24 14.79
C ASP A 31 12.87 1.08 14.03
N ALA A 32 13.19 -0.16 14.42
CA ALA A 32 12.59 -1.35 13.82
C ALA A 32 11.12 -1.55 14.22
N PRO A 33 10.71 -1.35 15.49
CA PRO A 33 9.30 -1.36 15.89
C PRO A 33 8.42 -0.42 15.08
N GLU A 34 8.85 0.82 14.84
CA GLU A 34 8.07 1.78 14.05
C GLU A 34 7.91 1.32 12.59
N ARG A 35 8.96 0.73 12.00
CA ARG A 35 8.86 0.11 10.67
C ARG A 35 7.89 -1.06 10.64
N GLU A 36 7.88 -1.90 11.68
CA GLU A 36 6.92 -3.00 11.81
C GLU A 36 5.49 -2.47 11.85
N LEU A 37 5.23 -1.40 12.62
CA LEU A 37 3.90 -0.77 12.67
C LEU A 37 3.44 -0.28 11.30
N ILE A 38 4.32 0.43 10.57
CA ILE A 38 4.01 0.94 9.22
C ILE A 38 3.67 -0.20 8.26
N LEU A 39 4.46 -1.28 8.26
CA LEU A 39 4.21 -2.45 7.41
C LEU A 39 2.93 -3.18 7.81
N ARG A 40 2.67 -3.31 9.11
CA ARG A 40 1.46 -3.94 9.64
C ARG A 40 0.21 -3.18 9.22
N GLU A 41 0.21 -1.86 9.33
CA GLU A 41 -0.89 -1.01 8.84
C GLU A 41 -1.16 -1.23 7.35
N LEU A 42 -0.10 -1.28 6.54
CA LEU A 42 -0.23 -1.52 5.10
C LEU A 42 -0.87 -2.88 4.81
N VAL A 43 -0.38 -3.94 5.45
CA VAL A 43 -0.90 -5.30 5.25
C VAL A 43 -2.36 -5.40 5.71
N LEU A 44 -2.71 -4.81 6.86
CA LEU A 44 -4.08 -4.80 7.35
C LEU A 44 -5.03 -4.00 6.45
N ALA A 45 -4.58 -2.88 5.88
CA ALA A 45 -5.36 -2.11 4.93
C ALA A 45 -5.64 -2.93 3.65
N GLN A 46 -4.63 -3.58 3.08
CA GLN A 46 -4.83 -4.43 1.90
C GLN A 46 -5.67 -5.68 2.21
N ALA A 47 -5.51 -6.28 3.39
CA ALA A 47 -6.32 -7.41 3.82
C ALA A 47 -7.81 -7.02 3.98
N ALA A 48 -8.08 -5.85 4.55
CA ALA A 48 -9.44 -5.32 4.67
C ALA A 48 -10.09 -5.14 3.31
N GLU A 49 -9.37 -4.55 2.34
CA GLU A 49 -9.87 -4.40 0.97
C GLU A 49 -10.20 -5.75 0.30
N VAL A 50 -9.33 -6.76 0.44
CA VAL A 50 -9.55 -8.11 -0.12
C VAL A 50 -10.77 -8.79 0.51
N LEU A 51 -10.96 -8.62 1.82
CA LEU A 51 -12.10 -9.20 2.54
C LEU A 51 -13.38 -8.35 2.44
N GLY A 52 -13.34 -7.20 1.77
CA GLY A 52 -14.49 -6.30 1.60
C GLY A 52 -14.84 -5.48 2.85
N HIS A 53 -13.90 -5.31 3.78
CA HIS A 53 -14.06 -4.44 4.94
C HIS A 53 -13.69 -2.99 4.61
N THR A 54 -14.54 -2.05 5.04
CA THR A 54 -14.31 -0.60 4.88
C THR A 54 -13.23 -0.07 5.83
N ASP A 55 -12.96 -0.79 6.92
CA ASP A 55 -11.98 -0.40 7.94
C ASP A 55 -11.07 -1.58 8.31
N SER A 56 -9.76 -1.31 8.40
CA SER A 56 -8.76 -2.30 8.77
C SER A 56 -8.66 -2.56 10.27
N GLY A 57 -9.21 -1.68 11.11
CA GLY A 57 -9.30 -1.87 12.56
C GLY A 57 -10.21 -3.03 12.97
N ALA A 58 -11.07 -3.51 12.07
CA ALA A 58 -11.87 -4.72 12.25
C ALA A 58 -11.03 -6.01 12.23
N LEU A 59 -9.80 -5.97 11.70
CA LEU A 59 -8.92 -7.14 11.58
C LEU A 59 -7.89 -7.20 12.71
N SER A 60 -7.82 -8.34 13.39
CA SER A 60 -6.76 -8.59 14.38
C SER A 60 -5.46 -9.01 13.68
N ALA A 61 -4.37 -8.29 13.94
CA ALA A 61 -3.05 -8.58 13.37
C ALA A 61 -2.42 -9.90 13.85
N THR A 62 -2.95 -10.48 14.93
CA THR A 62 -2.42 -11.71 15.54
C THR A 62 -3.36 -12.90 15.35
N ALA A 63 -4.53 -12.69 14.74
CA ALA A 63 -5.46 -13.77 14.48
C ALA A 63 -4.98 -14.65 13.32
N PRO A 64 -5.22 -15.97 13.36
CA PRO A 64 -5.00 -16.84 12.20
C PRO A 64 -5.80 -16.35 10.99
N PHE A 65 -5.20 -16.34 9.80
CA PHE A 65 -5.84 -15.91 8.56
C PHE A 65 -7.21 -16.58 8.31
N LEU A 66 -7.30 -17.90 8.52
CA LEU A 66 -8.56 -18.64 8.36
C LEU A 66 -9.66 -18.17 9.31
N SER A 67 -9.30 -17.71 10.51
CA SER A 67 -10.27 -17.24 11.51
C SER A 67 -10.88 -15.88 11.18
N VAL A 68 -10.23 -15.10 10.30
CA VAL A 68 -10.71 -13.80 9.82
C VAL A 68 -11.27 -13.87 8.39
N GLY A 69 -11.48 -15.09 7.86
CA GLY A 69 -12.15 -15.31 6.57
C GLY A 69 -11.25 -15.40 5.34
N PHE A 70 -9.94 -15.55 5.52
CA PHE A 70 -9.07 -15.88 4.38
C PHE A 70 -9.24 -17.34 3.94
N ASP A 71 -9.06 -17.54 2.64
CA ASP A 71 -8.94 -18.83 1.98
C ASP A 71 -7.74 -18.78 1.00
N SER A 72 -7.58 -19.81 0.17
CA SER A 72 -6.47 -19.85 -0.79
C SER A 72 -6.55 -18.77 -1.88
N LEU A 73 -7.75 -18.42 -2.33
CA LEU A 73 -7.93 -17.40 -3.36
C LEU A 73 -7.61 -16.02 -2.78
N THR A 74 -8.22 -15.67 -1.65
CA THR A 74 -8.03 -14.36 -1.02
C THR A 74 -6.60 -14.17 -0.53
N ALA A 75 -5.89 -15.24 -0.12
CA ALA A 75 -4.47 -15.17 0.22
C ALA A 75 -3.60 -14.81 -1.00
N VAL A 76 -3.87 -15.41 -2.17
CA VAL A 76 -3.14 -15.10 -3.40
C VAL A 76 -3.45 -13.67 -3.88
N GLU A 77 -4.70 -13.23 -3.76
CA GLU A 77 -5.08 -11.86 -4.08
C GLU A 77 -4.35 -10.84 -3.20
N LEU A 78 -4.32 -11.04 -1.88
CA LEU A 78 -3.55 -10.18 -0.97
C LEU A 78 -2.08 -10.11 -1.37
N ARG A 79 -1.46 -11.26 -1.66
CA ARG A 79 -0.05 -11.32 -2.08
C ARG A 79 0.21 -10.56 -3.38
N ASN A 80 -0.74 -10.54 -4.31
CA ASN A 80 -0.58 -9.84 -5.59
C ASN A 80 -0.79 -8.32 -5.48
N ARG A 81 -1.46 -7.86 -4.41
CA ARG A 81 -1.67 -6.43 -4.12
C ARG A 81 -0.51 -5.79 -3.36
N LEU A 82 0.28 -6.59 -2.65
CA LEU A 82 1.51 -6.18 -1.96
C LEU A 82 2.71 -6.18 -2.92
#